data_AF-A0A2G2A4X1-F1
#
_entry.id   AF-A0A2G2A4X1-F1
#
_cell.length_a   1.000
_cell.length_b   1.000
_cell.length_c   1.000
_cell.angle_alpha   90.00
_cell.angle_beta   90.00
_cell.angle_gamma   90.00
#
_symmetry.space_group_name_H-M   'P 1'
#
loop_
_entity.id
_entity.type
_entity.pdbx_description
1 polymer ?
#
loop_
_entity_poly.entity_id
_entity_poly.type
_entity_poly.pdbx_seq_one_letter_code
_entity_poly.pdbx_strand_id
1 'polypeptide(L)'
;SGAKNAALPLMAASLLTSETLKLSNMPHLADIDVVAENDWQPLPVKKLGKADFVTAVSDFYLTNPIARASTLMAELSANAKARKNAPLAAE
;
A
#
# COMPACT_ATOMS: atom_id res chain seq x y z
N SER A 1 -2.04 -11.70 -2.26
CA SER A 1 -2.97 -10.63 -1.83
C SER A 1 -3.07 -10.55 -0.29
N GLY A 2 -1.94 -10.61 0.43
CA GLY A 2 -1.95 -11.08 1.83
C GLY A 2 -1.68 -10.07 2.94
N ALA A 3 -1.11 -8.88 2.70
CA ALA A 3 -0.65 -8.02 3.79
C ALA A 3 -1.52 -6.76 4.04
N LYS A 4 -2.30 -6.32 3.05
CA LYS A 4 -2.96 -5.00 3.10
C LYS A 4 -4.24 -4.95 3.94
N ASN A 5 -4.80 -6.11 4.33
CA ASN A 5 -6.02 -6.20 5.15
C ASN A 5 -5.80 -6.82 6.54
N ALA A 6 -4.58 -7.17 6.94
CA ALA A 6 -4.32 -7.68 8.29
C ALA A 6 -4.33 -6.56 9.34
N ALA A 7 -3.91 -5.35 8.96
CA ALA A 7 -3.84 -4.19 9.87
C ALA A 7 -5.23 -3.63 10.24
N LEU A 8 -6.23 -3.76 9.37
CA LEU A 8 -7.56 -3.19 9.59
C LEU A 8 -8.33 -3.89 10.74
N PRO A 9 -8.42 -5.23 10.80
CA PRO A 9 -9.00 -5.93 11.95
C PRO A 9 -8.25 -5.67 13.25
N LEU A 10 -6.92 -5.53 13.19
CA LEU A 10 -6.05 -5.28 14.33
C LEU A 10 -6.29 -3.88 14.93
N MET A 11 -6.34 -2.86 14.07
CA MET A 11 -6.63 -1.48 14.45
C MET A 11 -8.09 -1.32 14.91
N ALA A 12 -9.04 -2.01 14.27
CA ALA A 12 -10.43 -2.04 14.71
C ALA A 12 -10.57 -2.71 16.09
N ALA A 13 -9.87 -3.82 16.33
CA ALA A 13 -9.90 -4.48 17.63
C ALA A 13 -9.32 -3.58 18.72
N SER A 14 -8.16 -2.93 18.51
CA SER A 14 -7.57 -2.03 19.52
C SER A 14 -8.38 -0.76 19.80
N LEU A 15 -9.12 -0.25 18.80
CA LEU A 15 -9.90 0.98 18.93
C LEU A 15 -11.32 0.76 19.45
N LEU A 16 -11.90 -0.43 19.23
CA LEU A 16 -13.31 -0.71 19.54
C LEU A 16 -13.51 -1.57 20.80
N THR A 17 -12.44 -2.03 21.45
CA THR A 17 -12.54 -2.69 22.77
C THR A 17 -12.10 -1.75 23.88
N SER A 18 -12.93 -1.63 24.91
CA SER A 18 -12.64 -0.83 26.12
C SER A 18 -11.56 -1.42 27.02
N GLU A 19 -11.16 -2.67 26.77
CA GLU A 19 -10.17 -3.41 27.55
C GLU A 19 -8.91 -3.72 26.73
N THR A 20 -7.80 -4.00 27.41
CA THR A 20 -6.53 -4.33 26.77
C THR A 20 -6.61 -5.68 26.06
N LEU A 21 -6.30 -5.70 24.76
CA LEU A 21 -6.25 -6.93 23.96
C LEU A 21 -4.83 -7.50 23.89
N LYS A 22 -4.71 -8.81 24.13
CA LYS A 22 -3.47 -9.55 23.90
C LYS A 22 -3.56 -10.32 22.59
N LEU A 23 -2.78 -9.91 21.60
CA LEU A 23 -2.72 -10.56 20.30
C LEU A 23 -1.63 -11.63 20.32
N SER A 24 -1.96 -12.82 19.82
CA SER A 24 -1.03 -13.95 19.68
C SER A 24 -0.72 -14.20 18.20
N ASN A 25 0.38 -14.90 17.91
CA ASN A 25 0.80 -15.25 16.54
C ASN A 25 1.15 -14.05 15.64
N MET A 26 1.69 -12.97 16.22
CA MET A 26 2.16 -11.76 15.51
C MET A 26 3.69 -11.63 15.65
N PRO A 27 4.48 -12.43 14.92
CA PRO A 27 5.90 -12.61 15.19
C PRO A 27 6.78 -11.36 15.02
N HIS A 28 6.33 -10.33 14.30
CA HIS A 28 7.17 -9.15 13.98
C HIS A 28 6.49 -7.80 14.23
N LEU A 29 5.30 -7.76 14.84
CA LEU A 29 4.57 -6.50 15.02
C LEU A 29 5.05 -5.70 16.24
N ALA A 30 5.72 -6.35 17.19
CA ALA A 30 6.25 -5.72 18.41
C ALA A 30 7.64 -5.09 18.21
N ASP A 31 8.41 -5.57 17.23
CA ASP A 31 9.77 -5.11 16.93
C ASP A 31 9.71 -3.91 15.96
N ILE A 32 9.37 -2.74 16.51
CA ILE A 32 9.11 -1.53 15.71
C ILE A 32 10.37 -0.83 15.17
N ASP A 33 11.53 -1.09 15.77
CA ASP A 33 12.80 -0.43 15.45
C ASP A 33 13.77 -1.34 14.69
N VAL A 34 13.42 -2.63 14.49
CA VAL A 34 14.31 -3.64 13.92
C VAL A 34 13.62 -4.33 12.74
N VAL A 35 14.36 -4.49 11.64
CA VAL A 35 13.92 -5.30 10.50
C VAL A 35 14.42 -6.73 10.69
N ALA A 36 13.50 -7.69 10.85
CA ALA A 36 13.85 -9.10 10.98
C ALA A 36 14.42 -9.67 9.67
N GLU A 37 15.49 -10.47 9.77
CA GLU A 37 16.00 -11.26 8.66
C GLU A 37 14.99 -12.36 8.28
N ASN A 38 14.78 -12.57 6.98
CA ASN A 38 13.88 -13.60 6.46
C ASN A 38 14.62 -14.44 5.42
N ASP A 39 14.73 -15.74 5.66
CA ASP A 39 15.29 -16.69 4.70
C ASP A 39 14.40 -16.81 3.46
N TRP A 40 15.02 -17.00 2.29
CA TRP A 40 14.29 -17.21 1.06
C TRP A 40 13.56 -18.56 1.08
N GLN A 41 12.24 -18.52 0.94
CA GLN A 41 11.40 -19.70 0.73
C GLN A 41 10.87 -19.73 -0.72
N PRO A 42 11.45 -20.53 -1.62
CA PRO A 42 11.03 -20.59 -3.01
C PRO A 42 9.63 -21.21 -3.13
N LEU A 43 8.76 -20.55 -3.88
CA LEU A 43 7.43 -21.04 -4.19
C LEU A 43 7.46 -21.89 -5.48
N PRO A 44 6.57 -22.90 -5.62
CA PRO A 44 6.46 -23.68 -6.84
C PRO A 44 6.09 -22.78 -8.02
N VAL A 45 6.88 -22.85 -9.10
CA VAL A 45 6.72 -22.00 -10.28
C VAL A 45 5.51 -22.43 -11.10
N LYS A 46 4.71 -21.46 -11.54
CA LYS A 46 3.60 -21.66 -12.49
C LYS A 46 3.84 -20.83 -13.74
N LYS A 47 3.35 -21.31 -14.89
CA LYS A 47 3.38 -20.54 -16.14
C LYS A 47 2.66 -19.21 -15.95
N LEU A 48 3.32 -18.12 -16.35
CA LEU A 48 2.75 -16.76 -16.34
C LEU A 48 1.62 -16.65 -17.37
N GLY A 49 0.66 -15.76 -17.09
CA GLY A 49 -0.35 -15.37 -18.06
C GLY A 49 0.24 -14.54 -19.20
N LYS A 50 -0.49 -14.44 -20.32
CA LYS A 50 -0.14 -13.53 -21.43
C LYS A 50 -0.72 -12.15 -21.15
N ALA A 51 0.08 -11.24 -20.64
CA ALA A 51 -0.27 -9.83 -20.43
C ALA A 51 1.00 -9.00 -20.25
N ASP A 52 0.89 -7.69 -20.49
CA ASP A 52 1.94 -6.73 -20.19
C ASP A 52 1.94 -6.34 -18.70
N PHE A 53 3.09 -5.92 -18.19
CA PHE A 53 3.15 -5.33 -16.85
C PHE A 53 2.44 -3.97 -16.85
N VAL A 54 1.41 -3.86 -16.02
CA VAL A 54 0.71 -2.60 -15.76
C VAL A 54 1.17 -1.99 -14.45
N THR A 55 1.01 -0.69 -14.30
CA THR A 55 1.28 -0.03 -13.02
C THR A 55 0.25 -0.50 -11.98
N ALA A 56 0.73 -0.96 -10.82
CA ALA A 56 -0.15 -1.38 -9.73
C ALA A 56 -0.87 -0.18 -9.08
N VAL A 57 -0.34 1.03 -9.25
CA VAL A 57 -0.90 2.29 -8.77
C VAL A 57 -1.04 3.21 -9.98
N SER A 58 -2.27 3.65 -10.26
CA SER A 58 -2.59 4.52 -11.39
C SER A 58 -2.36 6.01 -11.09
N ASP A 59 -2.48 6.41 -9.83
CA ASP A 59 -2.29 7.78 -9.37
C ASP A 59 -1.58 7.78 -8.01
N PHE A 60 -0.37 8.33 -7.98
CA PHE A 60 0.46 8.38 -6.78
C PHE A 60 -0.16 9.24 -5.67
N TYR A 61 -0.97 10.25 -6.01
CA TYR A 61 -1.55 11.16 -5.03
C TYR A 61 -2.88 10.63 -4.46
N LEU A 62 -3.48 9.59 -5.05
CA LEU A 62 -4.82 9.11 -4.71
C LEU A 62 -4.86 7.62 -4.36
N THR A 63 -3.83 7.14 -3.66
CA THR A 63 -3.60 5.71 -3.38
C THR A 63 -4.52 5.10 -2.34
N ASN A 64 -4.96 5.89 -1.36
CA ASN A 64 -5.76 5.43 -0.23
C ASN A 64 -6.93 6.41 0.05
N PRO A 65 -7.92 6.04 0.89
CA PRO A 65 -9.08 6.88 1.17
C PRO A 65 -8.74 8.24 1.79
N ILE A 66 -7.72 8.30 2.65
CA ILE A 66 -7.29 9.54 3.30
C ILE A 66 -6.76 10.53 2.25
N ALA A 67 -5.89 10.05 1.35
CA ALA A 67 -5.37 10.85 0.25
C ALA A 67 -6.47 11.27 -0.73
N ARG A 68 -7.47 10.42 -0.97
CA ARG A 68 -8.63 10.78 -1.82
C ARG A 68 -9.55 11.84 -1.21
N ALA A 69 -9.64 11.91 0.11
CA ALA A 69 -10.43 12.94 0.79
C ALA A 69 -9.67 14.28 0.89
N SER A 70 -8.37 14.30 0.65
CA SER A 70 -7.55 15.51 0.73
C SER A 70 -7.69 16.37 -0.51
N THR A 71 -8.10 17.63 -0.33
CA THR A 71 -8.16 18.64 -1.39
C THR A 71 -6.77 18.93 -1.98
N LEU A 72 -5.75 19.03 -1.12
CA LEU A 72 -4.36 19.24 -1.55
C LEU A 72 -3.88 18.12 -2.49
N MET A 73 -4.19 16.86 -2.18
CA MET A 73 -3.78 15.74 -3.02
C MET A 73 -4.52 15.74 -4.37
N ALA A 74 -5.77 16.19 -4.40
CA ALA A 74 -6.52 16.35 -5.64
C ALA A 74 -5.88 17.41 -6.56
N GLU A 75 -5.44 18.54 -6.00
CA GLU A 75 -4.73 19.59 -6.75
C GLU A 75 -3.39 19.09 -7.33
N LEU A 76 -2.61 18.36 -6.53
CA LEU A 76 -1.33 17.78 -6.99
C LEU A 76 -1.54 16.75 -8.10
N SER A 77 -2.57 15.90 -7.99
CA SER A 77 -2.96 14.96 -9.04
C SER A 77 -3.32 15.67 -10.34
N ALA A 78 -4.13 16.74 -10.26
CA ALA A 78 -4.51 17.55 -11.43
C ALA A 78 -3.28 18.19 -12.10
N ASN A 79 -2.39 18.80 -11.32
CA ASN A 79 -1.16 19.41 -11.84
C ASN A 79 -0.20 18.38 -12.45
N ALA A 80 -0.09 17.19 -11.86
CA ALA A 80 0.73 16.11 -12.42
C ALA A 80 0.17 15.60 -13.76
N LYS A 81 -1.15 15.46 -13.87
CA LYS A 81 -1.82 15.10 -15.13
C LYS A 81 -1.66 16.18 -16.19
N ALA A 82 -1.78 17.45 -15.80
CA ALA A 82 -1.57 18.59 -16.71
C ALA A 82 -0.15 18.60 -17.29
N ARG A 83 0.88 18.35 -16.46
CA ARG A 83 2.27 18.24 -16.94
C ARG A 83 2.49 17.07 -17.89
N LYS A 84 1.88 15.92 -17.62
CA LYS A 84 1.97 14.74 -18.48
C LYS A 84 1.26 14.93 -19.83
N ASN A 85 0.20 15.74 -19.85
CA ASN A 85 -0.59 16.01 -21.04
C ASN A 85 -0.13 17.25 -21.82
N ALA A 86 0.70 18.11 -21.21
CA ALA A 86 1.30 19.23 -21.92
C ALA A 86 2.18 18.70 -23.06
N PRO A 87 2.12 19.28 -24.27
CA PRO A 87 3.02 18.90 -25.34
C PRO A 87 4.45 19.10 -24.83
N LEU A 88 5.21 18.01 -24.76
CA LEU A 88 6.62 18.07 -24.43
C LEU A 88 7.29 18.86 -25.57
N ALA A 89 7.59 20.12 -25.34
CA ALA A 89 8.39 20.91 -26.27
C ALA A 89 9.72 20.19 -26.40
N ALA A 90 9.97 19.64 -27.58
CA ALA A 90 11.19 18.94 -27.93
C ALA A 90 12.37 19.92 -27.80
N GLU A 91 13.40 19.49 -27.07
CA GLU A 91 14.79 19.86 -27.40
C GLU A 91 15.36 18.84 -28.39
#